data_AF-A0A527G6M3-F1
#
_entry.id   AF-A0A527G6M3-F1
#
_cell.length_a   1.000
_cell.length_b   1.000
_cell.length_c   1.000
_cell.angle_alpha   90.00
_cell.angle_beta   90.00
_cell.angle_gamma   90.00
#
_symmetry.space_group_name_H-M   'P 1'
#
loop_
_entity.id
_entity.type
_entity.pdbx_description
1 polymer ?
#
loop_
_entity_poly.entity_id
_entity_poly.type
_entity_poly.pdbx_seq_one_letter_code
_entity_poly.pdbx_strand_id
1 'polypeptide(L)'
;VIDNLEPAGAGALMALLEERKRRLQADGLFDTGRKQLLPFMPRVIGVVTSPTGSVIRDIIHRIKDRFPLHILVWPVRVQGETSGAEVTVAVKGFNALAWDGAIQRPDLLIVARGGGSLEDLWGFNDEALARAVAASGIPVISAVGHETD
;
A
#
# COMPACT_ATOMS: atom_id res chain seq x y z
N VAL A 1 -19.65 11.25 33.15
CA VAL A 1 -18.46 10.85 32.37
C VAL A 1 -18.79 9.51 31.73
N ILE A 2 -19.17 9.54 30.46
CA ILE A 2 -19.35 8.34 29.63
C ILE A 2 -18.61 8.71 28.34
N ASP A 3 -17.30 8.46 28.34
CA ASP A 3 -16.47 8.59 27.16
C ASP A 3 -16.44 7.23 26.46
N ASN A 4 -16.62 7.26 25.13
CA ASN A 4 -16.66 6.18 24.17
C ASN A 4 -17.98 5.41 24.05
N LEU A 5 -18.95 6.05 23.38
CA LEU A 5 -19.77 5.32 22.41
C LEU A 5 -18.86 4.90 21.25
N GLU A 6 -18.29 3.69 21.31
CA GLU A 6 -17.79 3.07 20.10
C GLU A 6 -18.98 2.81 19.15
N PRO A 7 -18.94 3.26 17.88
CA PRO A 7 -19.98 2.92 16.93
C PRO A 7 -20.04 1.39 16.79
N ALA A 8 -21.24 0.82 16.79
CA ALA A 8 -21.54 -0.61 16.97
C ALA A 8 -20.96 -1.61 15.92
N GLY A 9 -19.97 -1.22 15.12
CA GLY A 9 -19.24 -2.08 14.17
C GLY A 9 -17.70 -2.03 14.32
N ALA A 10 -17.14 -1.03 15.01
CA ALA A 10 -15.70 -0.86 15.13
C ALA A 10 -15.01 -2.04 15.84
N GLY A 11 -15.63 -2.55 16.92
CA GLY A 11 -15.10 -3.71 17.66
C GLY A 11 -15.06 -4.99 16.82
N ALA A 12 -16.03 -5.22 15.93
CA ALA A 12 -16.06 -6.38 15.05
C ALA A 12 -14.96 -6.30 13.98
N LEU A 13 -14.74 -5.12 13.38
CA LEU A 13 -13.65 -4.88 12.44
C LEU A 13 -12.28 -5.05 13.13
N MET A 14 -12.12 -4.56 14.35
CA MET A 14 -10.88 -4.73 15.11
C MET A 14 -10.60 -6.20 15.45
N ALA A 15 -11.63 -6.96 15.84
CA ALA A 15 -11.48 -8.39 16.09
C ALA A 15 -11.05 -9.15 14.83
N LEU A 16 -11.66 -8.85 13.66
CA LEU A 16 -11.27 -9.43 12.37
C LEU A 16 -9.83 -9.06 11.98
N LEU A 17 -9.42 -7.82 12.23
CA LEU A 17 -8.05 -7.37 11.96
C LEU A 17 -7.03 -8.13 12.81
N GLU A 18 -7.28 -8.27 14.10
CA GLU A 18 -6.37 -8.94 15.03
C GLU A 18 -6.28 -10.45 14.73
N GLU A 19 -7.40 -11.09 14.37
CA GLU A 19 -7.39 -12.49 13.92
C GLU A 19 -6.54 -12.67 12.66
N ARG A 20 -6.72 -11.81 11.64
CA ARG A 20 -5.90 -11.85 10.41
C ARG A 20 -4.44 -11.61 10.72
N LYS A 21 -4.12 -10.61 11.55
CA LYS A 21 -2.75 -10.29 11.94
C LYS A 21 -2.09 -11.50 12.62
N ARG A 22 -2.79 -12.17 13.54
CA ARG A 22 -2.29 -13.37 14.21
C ARG A 22 -2.01 -14.50 13.21
N ARG A 23 -2.90 -14.74 12.25
CA ARG A 23 -2.70 -15.75 11.19
C ARG A 23 -1.50 -15.42 10.31
N LEU A 24 -1.39 -14.17 9.83
CA LEU A 24 -0.27 -13.76 8.99
C LEU A 24 1.06 -13.77 9.74
N GLN A 25 1.05 -13.46 11.04
CA GLN A 25 2.22 -13.57 11.90
C GLN A 25 2.63 -15.04 12.10
N ALA A 26 1.68 -15.95 12.29
CA ALA A 26 1.97 -17.39 12.38
C ALA A 26 2.59 -17.95 11.09
N ASP A 27 2.20 -17.40 9.93
CA ASP A 27 2.78 -17.69 8.63
C ASP A 27 4.16 -17.00 8.41
N GLY A 28 4.66 -16.24 9.39
CA GLY A 28 5.95 -15.56 9.33
C GLY A 28 5.99 -14.37 8.37
N LEU A 29 4.84 -13.80 7.95
CA LEU A 29 4.84 -12.66 7.01
C LEU A 29 5.48 -11.39 7.60
N PHE A 30 5.49 -11.26 8.93
CA PHE A 30 6.02 -10.09 9.62
C PHE A 30 7.43 -10.29 10.17
N ASP A 31 8.08 -11.40 9.83
CA ASP A 31 9.45 -11.67 10.25
C ASP A 31 10.39 -10.57 9.77
N THR A 32 11.22 -10.05 10.68
CA THR A 32 12.16 -8.96 10.37
C THR A 32 13.15 -9.35 9.27
N GLY A 33 13.53 -10.63 9.20
CA GLY A 33 14.39 -11.19 8.14
C GLY A 33 13.79 -11.16 6.74
N ARG A 34 12.47 -10.95 6.59
CA ARG A 34 11.80 -10.80 5.28
C ARG A 34 11.80 -9.37 4.75
N LYS A 35 12.18 -8.39 5.58
CA LYS A 35 12.23 -7.00 5.14
C LYS A 35 13.31 -6.84 4.07
N GLN A 36 12.89 -6.34 2.91
CA GLN A 36 13.80 -6.00 1.83
C GLN A 36 14.50 -4.68 2.14
N LEU A 37 15.78 -4.59 1.81
CA LEU A 37 16.50 -3.32 1.84
C LEU A 37 15.94 -2.38 0.78
N LEU A 38 15.76 -1.12 1.14
CA LEU A 38 15.37 -0.10 0.18
C LEU A 38 16.60 0.25 -0.68
N PRO A 39 16.42 0.45 -1.99
CA PRO A 39 17.51 0.94 -2.84
C PRO A 39 17.96 2.31 -2.34
N PHE A 40 19.28 2.52 -2.26
CA PHE A 40 19.83 3.82 -1.89
C PHE A 40 19.37 4.93 -2.85
N MET A 41 19.28 4.60 -4.14
CA MET A 41 18.85 5.52 -5.18
C MET A 41 18.03 4.78 -6.25
N PRO A 42 16.69 4.72 -6.13
CA PRO A 42 15.84 4.15 -7.17
C PRO A 42 15.89 5.03 -8.43
N ARG A 43 15.81 4.42 -9.61
CA ARG A 43 15.67 5.10 -10.90
C ARG A 43 14.20 5.24 -11.28
N VAL A 44 13.41 4.21 -11.01
CA VAL A 44 11.97 4.15 -11.28
C VAL A 44 11.21 3.81 -10.01
N ILE A 45 10.23 4.64 -9.67
CA ILE A 45 9.29 4.40 -8.57
C ILE A 45 7.92 4.05 -9.14
N GLY A 46 7.40 2.88 -8.76
CA GLY A 46 6.03 2.48 -9.05
C GLY A 46 5.10 3.00 -7.96
N VAL A 47 4.01 3.66 -8.33
CA VAL A 47 3.03 4.20 -7.37
C VAL A 47 1.67 3.57 -7.65
N VAL A 48 1.14 2.86 -6.66
CA VAL A 48 -0.20 2.26 -6.69
C VAL A 48 -1.13 3.17 -5.91
N THR A 49 -1.95 3.97 -6.62
CA THR A 49 -2.86 4.95 -6.01
C THR A 49 -3.93 5.44 -7.01
N SER A 50 -4.84 6.29 -6.55
CA SER A 50 -5.82 6.96 -7.41
C SER A 50 -5.16 8.10 -8.20
N PRO A 51 -5.44 8.26 -9.51
CA PRO A 51 -4.83 9.30 -10.33
C PRO A 51 -5.37 10.71 -10.05
N THR A 52 -6.46 10.85 -9.29
CA THR A 52 -7.15 12.14 -9.10
C THR A 52 -7.00 12.75 -7.69
N GLY A 53 -6.40 12.03 -6.74
CA GLY A 53 -6.27 12.46 -5.34
C GLY A 53 -5.13 13.45 -5.06
N SER A 54 -5.14 14.07 -3.88
CA SER A 54 -4.02 14.90 -3.40
C SER A 54 -2.74 14.09 -3.24
N VAL A 55 -2.84 12.85 -2.76
CA VAL A 55 -1.68 11.98 -2.47
C VAL A 55 -0.75 11.79 -3.67
N ILE A 56 -1.28 11.52 -4.87
CA ILE A 56 -0.41 11.38 -6.05
C ILE A 56 0.27 12.70 -6.39
N ARG A 57 -0.41 13.83 -6.21
CA ARG A 57 0.19 15.15 -6.41
C ARG A 57 1.29 15.37 -5.38
N ASP A 58 1.06 15.08 -4.11
CA ASP A 58 2.05 15.27 -3.05
C ASP A 58 3.30 14.41 -3.28
N ILE A 59 3.12 13.16 -3.70
CA ILE A 59 4.21 12.26 -4.08
C ILE A 59 5.02 12.87 -5.24
N ILE A 60 4.35 13.31 -6.31
CA ILE A 60 5.00 13.91 -7.47
C ILE A 60 5.76 15.18 -7.08
N HIS A 61 5.16 16.08 -6.30
CA HIS A 61 5.80 17.32 -5.84
C HIS A 61 7.03 17.02 -4.97
N ARG A 62 6.91 16.13 -3.97
CA ARG A 62 8.04 15.79 -3.09
C ARG A 62 9.20 15.11 -3.82
N ILE A 63 8.91 14.22 -4.77
CA ILE A 63 9.95 13.62 -5.62
C ILE A 63 10.64 14.69 -6.46
N LYS A 64 9.86 15.56 -7.12
CA LYS A 64 10.40 16.64 -7.96
C LYS A 64 11.27 17.61 -7.17
N ASP A 65 10.88 17.97 -5.95
CA ASP A 65 11.61 18.92 -5.10
C ASP A 65 12.89 18.34 -4.50
N ARG A 66 12.92 17.02 -4.22
CA ARG A 66 14.08 16.35 -3.61
C ARG A 66 15.09 15.89 -4.66
N PHE A 67 14.64 15.02 -5.57
CA PHE A 67 15.44 14.49 -6.66
C PHE A 67 14.48 13.94 -7.73
N PRO A 68 14.37 14.59 -8.91
CA PRO A 68 13.45 14.15 -9.94
C PRO A 68 13.74 12.71 -10.40
N LEU A 69 12.79 11.81 -10.16
CA LEU A 69 12.83 10.41 -10.56
C LEU A 69 11.68 10.07 -11.51
N HIS A 70 11.85 8.99 -12.27
CA HIS A 70 10.77 8.49 -13.12
C HIS A 70 9.70 7.80 -12.28
N ILE A 71 8.44 8.17 -12.48
CA ILE A 71 7.29 7.65 -11.74
C ILE A 71 6.39 6.88 -12.71
N LEU A 72 6.11 5.62 -12.38
CA LEU A 72 5.10 4.81 -13.06
C LEU A 72 3.88 4.69 -12.15
N VAL A 73 2.73 5.21 -12.58
CA VAL A 73 1.48 5.12 -11.82
C VAL A 73 0.67 3.93 -12.31
N TRP A 74 0.32 3.02 -11.39
CA TRP A 74 -0.73 2.04 -11.62
C TRP A 74 -2.02 2.55 -10.96
N PRO A 75 -3.00 3.03 -11.76
CA PRO A 75 -4.20 3.61 -11.22
C PRO A 75 -5.08 2.53 -10.59
N VAL A 76 -5.50 2.75 -9.35
CA VAL A 76 -6.43 1.89 -8.62
C VAL A 76 -7.44 2.74 -7.83
N ARG A 77 -8.57 2.13 -7.48
CA ARG A 77 -9.44 2.66 -6.43
C ARG A 77 -8.73 2.50 -5.08
N VAL A 78 -8.82 3.56 -4.28
CA VAL A 78 -8.21 3.63 -2.95
C VAL A 78 -9.25 3.70 -1.82
N GLN A 79 -10.50 3.42 -2.16
CA GLN A 79 -11.64 3.37 -1.25
C GLN A 79 -12.69 2.38 -1.79
N GLY A 80 -13.55 1.90 -0.90
CA GLY A 80 -14.59 0.92 -1.22
C GLY A 80 -14.09 -0.53 -1.25
N GLU A 81 -15.03 -1.46 -1.34
CA GLU A 81 -14.80 -2.91 -1.16
C GLU A 81 -13.80 -3.52 -2.14
N THR A 82 -13.65 -2.94 -3.34
CA THR A 82 -12.76 -3.45 -4.39
C THR A 82 -11.32 -2.96 -4.27
N SER A 83 -11.05 -1.97 -3.42
CA SER A 83 -9.73 -1.32 -3.31
C SER A 83 -8.60 -2.31 -2.99
N GLY A 84 -8.78 -3.19 -2.00
CA GLY A 84 -7.79 -4.20 -1.64
C GLY A 84 -7.42 -5.15 -2.78
N ALA A 85 -8.43 -5.60 -3.54
CA ALA A 85 -8.23 -6.48 -4.68
C ALA A 85 -7.50 -5.76 -5.83
N GLU A 86 -7.86 -4.51 -6.13
CA GLU A 86 -7.19 -3.72 -7.17
C GLU A 86 -5.73 -3.43 -6.83
N VAL A 87 -5.44 -3.03 -5.58
CA VAL A 87 -4.07 -2.82 -5.10
C VAL A 87 -3.27 -4.13 -5.17
N THR A 88 -3.87 -5.26 -4.81
CA THR A 88 -3.25 -6.58 -4.91
C THR A 88 -2.85 -6.91 -6.35
N VAL A 89 -3.76 -6.68 -7.31
CA VAL A 89 -3.49 -6.88 -8.73
C VAL A 89 -2.38 -5.96 -9.22
N ALA A 90 -2.38 -4.70 -8.80
CA ALA A 90 -1.34 -3.73 -9.19
C ALA A 90 0.05 -4.12 -8.67
N VAL A 91 0.18 -4.53 -7.41
CA VAL A 91 1.45 -5.01 -6.84
C VAL A 91 1.96 -6.23 -7.61
N LYS A 92 1.08 -7.20 -7.91
CA LYS A 92 1.44 -8.37 -8.74
C LYS A 92 1.81 -7.96 -10.17
N GLY A 93 1.08 -7.01 -10.75
CA GLY A 93 1.29 -6.48 -12.09
C GLY A 93 2.68 -5.86 -12.26
N PHE A 94 3.11 -5.01 -11.33
CA PHE A 94 4.47 -4.47 -11.33
C PHE A 94 5.53 -5.56 -11.20
N ASN A 95 5.29 -6.58 -10.38
CA ASN A 95 6.21 -7.71 -10.24
C ASN A 95 6.29 -8.59 -11.49
N ALA A 96 5.25 -8.58 -12.33
CA ALA A 96 5.18 -9.33 -13.57
C ALA A 96 5.78 -8.59 -14.77
N LEU A 97 6.20 -7.33 -14.63
CA LEU A 97 6.89 -6.61 -15.71
C LEU A 97 8.21 -7.31 -16.05
N ALA A 98 8.40 -7.56 -17.35
CA ALA A 98 9.65 -8.12 -17.87
C ALA A 98 10.81 -7.15 -17.65
N TRP A 99 12.00 -7.69 -17.37
CA TRP A 99 13.20 -6.90 -17.14
C TRP A 99 13.68 -6.15 -18.39
N ASP A 100 13.42 -6.71 -19.56
CA ASP A 100 13.73 -6.19 -20.90
C ASP A 100 12.48 -5.69 -21.65
N GLY A 101 11.38 -5.46 -20.92
CA GLY A 101 10.13 -4.96 -21.47
C GLY A 101 10.19 -3.47 -21.86
N ALA A 102 9.21 -3.05 -22.67
CA ALA A 102 9.06 -1.64 -23.06
C ALA A 102 8.78 -0.69 -21.87
N ILE A 103 8.23 -1.23 -20.78
CA ILE A 103 8.02 -0.52 -19.52
C ILE A 103 9.08 -1.02 -18.53
N GLN A 104 9.97 -0.14 -18.10
CA GLN A 104 10.99 -0.47 -17.11
C GLN A 104 10.31 -0.84 -15.79
N ARG A 105 10.67 -2.02 -15.24
CA ARG A 105 10.20 -2.45 -13.93
C ARG A 105 10.67 -1.47 -12.83
N PRO A 106 9.80 -1.10 -11.86
CA PRO A 106 10.21 -0.26 -10.74
C PRO A 106 11.25 -0.89 -9.83
N ASP A 107 12.13 -0.05 -9.27
CA ASP A 107 13.10 -0.43 -8.24
C ASP A 107 12.46 -0.41 -6.84
N LEU A 108 11.35 0.32 -6.70
CA LEU A 108 10.61 0.54 -5.46
C LEU A 108 9.14 0.73 -5.78
N LEU A 109 8.26 0.16 -4.97
CA LEU A 109 6.82 0.42 -5.01
C LEU A 109 6.38 1.27 -3.81
N ILE A 110 5.44 2.18 -4.06
CA ILE A 110 4.71 2.91 -3.03
C ILE A 110 3.22 2.58 -3.20
N VAL A 111 2.61 1.98 -2.18
CA VAL A 111 1.16 1.84 -2.10
C VAL A 111 0.65 3.04 -1.31
N ALA A 112 -0.13 3.91 -1.93
CA ALA A 112 -0.45 5.22 -1.35
C ALA A 112 -1.95 5.52 -1.32
N ARG A 113 -2.39 6.05 -0.18
CA ARG A 113 -3.75 6.56 0.02
C ARG A 113 -3.75 7.64 1.10
N GLY A 114 -4.62 8.63 0.98
CA GLY A 114 -4.73 9.75 1.92
C GLY A 114 -5.33 9.35 3.26
N GLY A 115 -5.67 10.32 4.10
CA GLY A 115 -6.42 10.09 5.34
C GLY A 115 -7.87 9.64 5.11
N GLY A 116 -8.53 9.15 6.16
CA GLY A 116 -9.97 8.84 6.21
C GLY A 116 -10.27 7.80 7.29
N SER A 117 -11.51 7.34 7.36
CA SER A 117 -11.97 6.50 8.47
C SER A 117 -11.37 5.09 8.42
N LEU A 118 -11.55 4.32 9.50
CA LEU A 118 -11.17 2.92 9.56
C LEU A 118 -11.84 2.11 8.43
N GLU A 119 -13.11 2.41 8.16
CA GLU A 119 -13.92 1.79 7.11
C GLU A 119 -13.34 2.08 5.72
N ASP A 120 -12.93 3.33 5.48
CA ASP A 120 -12.30 3.70 4.20
C ASP A 120 -10.97 2.97 3.98
N LEU A 121 -10.26 2.66 5.07
CA LEU A 121 -8.96 2.01 5.07
C LEU A 121 -9.03 0.49 5.11
N TRP A 122 -10.22 -0.06 5.34
CA TRP A 122 -10.41 -1.48 5.55
C TRP A 122 -9.89 -2.35 4.40
N GLY A 123 -10.03 -1.87 3.16
CA GLY A 123 -9.53 -2.56 1.97
C GLY A 123 -8.01 -2.81 1.98
N PHE A 124 -7.23 -2.03 2.72
CA PHE A 124 -5.79 -2.22 2.85
C PHE A 124 -5.39 -3.26 3.91
N ASN A 125 -6.36 -3.73 4.72
CA ASN A 125 -6.19 -4.83 5.69
C ASN A 125 -6.57 -6.20 5.09
N ASP A 126 -6.59 -6.30 3.77
CA ASP A 126 -6.88 -7.52 3.04
C ASP A 126 -5.71 -8.53 3.11
N GLU A 127 -6.04 -9.80 3.34
CA GLU A 127 -5.05 -10.87 3.46
C GLU A 127 -4.29 -11.12 2.15
N ALA A 128 -4.97 -11.03 1.00
CA ALA A 128 -4.35 -11.24 -0.30
C ALA A 128 -3.38 -10.09 -0.63
N LEU A 129 -3.70 -8.86 -0.22
CA LEU A 129 -2.77 -7.74 -0.33
C LEU A 129 -1.51 -7.94 0.51
N ALA A 130 -1.67 -8.30 1.79
CA ALA A 130 -0.52 -8.56 2.68
C ALA A 130 0.39 -9.67 2.12
N ARG A 131 -0.20 -10.75 1.60
CA ARG A 131 0.55 -11.84 0.96
C ARG A 131 1.22 -11.41 -0.34
N ALA A 132 0.57 -10.56 -1.15
CA ALA A 132 1.16 -10.06 -2.39
C ALA A 132 2.36 -9.14 -2.12
N VAL A 133 2.28 -8.29 -1.10
CA VAL A 133 3.41 -7.46 -0.65
C VAL A 133 4.53 -8.34 -0.11
N ALA A 134 4.23 -9.32 0.73
CA ALA A 134 5.22 -10.23 1.30
C ALA A 134 5.90 -11.15 0.27
N ALA A 135 5.29 -11.34 -0.90
CA ALA A 135 5.84 -12.08 -2.04
C ALA A 135 6.45 -11.16 -3.11
N SER A 136 6.40 -9.84 -2.94
CA SER A 136 6.92 -8.88 -3.91
C SER A 136 8.44 -9.02 -4.03
N GLY A 137 8.94 -9.14 -5.25
CA GLY A 137 10.37 -9.04 -5.56
C GLY A 137 10.88 -7.60 -5.62
N ILE A 138 9.97 -6.63 -5.63
CA ILE A 138 10.28 -5.19 -5.55
C ILE A 138 9.99 -4.72 -4.11
N PRO A 139 10.90 -4.02 -3.44
CA PRO A 139 10.63 -3.40 -2.13
C PRO A 139 9.36 -2.55 -2.16
N VAL A 140 8.53 -2.65 -1.12
CA VAL A 140 7.25 -1.93 -1.03
C VAL A 140 7.22 -1.04 0.21
N ILE A 141 6.89 0.23 0.03
CA ILE A 141 6.59 1.18 1.09
C ILE A 141 5.06 1.38 1.15
N SER A 142 4.51 1.27 2.37
CA SER A 142 3.14 1.69 2.64
C SER A 142 3.12 3.18 2.97
N ALA A 143 2.41 3.96 2.17
CA ALA A 143 2.06 5.36 2.41
C ALA A 143 0.53 5.48 2.57
N VAL A 144 -0.01 4.61 3.42
CA VAL A 144 -1.43 4.56 3.77
C VAL A 144 -1.55 5.06 5.21
N GLY A 145 -2.17 6.23 5.40
CA GLY A 145 -2.24 6.90 6.69
C GLY A 145 -3.68 7.19 7.16
N HIS A 146 -3.82 7.36 8.47
CA HIS A 146 -4.96 8.05 9.09
C HIS A 146 -4.44 9.42 9.51
N GLU A 147 -4.79 10.45 8.72
CA GLU A 147 -4.89 11.88 9.04
C GLU A 147 -4.48 12.72 7.81
N THR A 148 -5.37 13.64 7.44
CA THR A 148 -5.00 14.90 6.80
C THR A 148 -4.73 15.87 7.96
N ASP A 149 -3.53 16.43 8.02
CA ASP A 149 -3.23 17.61 8.85
C ASP A 149 -4.23 18.75 8.62
#